data_AF-A0A4Y4XM13-F1
#
_entry.id   AF-A0A4Y4XM13-F1
#
_cell.length_a   1.000
_cell.length_b   1.000
_cell.length_c   1.000
_cell.angle_alpha   90.00
_cell.angle_beta   90.00
_cell.angle_gamma   90.00
#
_symmetry.space_group_name_H-M   'P 1'
#
loop_
_entity.id
_entity.type
_entity.pdbx_description
1 polymer ?
#
loop_
_entity_poly.entity_id
_entity_poly.type
_entity_poly.pdbx_seq_one_letter_code
_entity_poly.pdbx_strand_id
1 'polypeptide(L)' 'GKSDKKDKTYLRFLDRIMFPIYSPSAQVVGFGGRTLKEKAAKYINSPQSKLFDKSSLLYGYHLAKEHIYKQK' A
#
# COMPACT_ATOMS: atom_id res chain seq x y z
N GLY A 1 37.96 1.20 10.31
CA GLY A 1 37.14 -0.02 10.40
C GLY A 1 35.80 0.25 9.75
N LYS A 2 35.52 -0.37 8.61
CA LYS A 2 34.21 -0.24 7.92
C LYS A 2 33.25 -1.21 8.60
N SER A 3 32.24 -0.69 9.31
CA SER A 3 31.21 -1.52 9.94
C SER A 3 30.29 -2.10 8.86
N ASP A 4 30.33 -3.41 8.67
CA ASP A 4 29.37 -4.17 7.86
C ASP A 4 27.93 -3.94 8.38
N LYS A 5 27.20 -3.02 7.75
CA LYS A 5 25.75 -2.90 7.93
C LYS A 5 25.11 -4.14 7.31
N LYS A 6 24.93 -5.20 8.10
CA LYS A 6 24.00 -6.29 7.76
C LYS A 6 22.65 -5.66 7.43
N ASP A 7 22.25 -5.78 6.17
CA ASP A 7 20.97 -5.29 5.66
C ASP A 7 19.86 -6.06 6.36
N LYS A 8 19.35 -5.52 7.47
CA LYS A 8 18.32 -6.18 8.27
C LYS A 8 17.02 -6.13 7.48
N THR A 9 16.68 -7.24 6.85
CA THR A 9 15.36 -7.47 6.28
C THR A 9 14.36 -7.54 7.44
N TYR A 10 13.32 -6.72 7.41
CA TYR A 10 12.24 -6.76 8.38
C TYR A 10 10.89 -6.81 7.67
N LEU A 11 9.94 -7.49 8.30
CA LEU A 11 8.56 -7.55 7.81
C LEU A 11 7.90 -6.19 8.07
N ARG A 12 7.64 -5.42 7.01
CA ARG A 12 7.10 -4.05 7.10
C ARG A 12 5.71 -3.98 7.72
N PHE A 13 4.89 -5.02 7.55
CA PHE A 13 3.48 -5.03 7.92
C PHE A 13 3.14 -5.89 9.15
N LEU A 14 4.07 -6.02 10.10
CA LEU A 14 3.81 -6.72 11.36
C LEU A 14 2.74 -6.03 12.20
N ASP A 15 1.87 -6.82 12.84
CA ASP A 15 0.79 -6.38 13.73
C ASP A 15 -0.16 -5.34 13.13
N ARG A 16 -0.51 -5.54 11.85
CA ARG A 16 -1.38 -4.63 11.10
C ARG A 16 -2.47 -5.39 10.36
N ILE A 17 -3.66 -4.81 10.36
CA ILE A 17 -4.75 -5.20 9.45
C ILE A 17 -4.36 -4.71 8.05
N MET A 18 -4.39 -5.63 7.09
CA MET A 18 -3.93 -5.39 5.73
C MET A 18 -5.09 -5.07 4.79
N PHE A 19 -4.92 -4.02 4.00
CA PHE A 19 -5.84 -3.58 2.96
C PHE A 19 -5.11 -3.66 1.62
N PRO A 20 -5.55 -4.51 0.68
CA PRO A 20 -4.97 -4.54 -0.66
C PRO A 20 -5.27 -3.24 -1.40
N ILE A 21 -4.29 -2.76 -2.16
CA ILE A 21 -4.41 -1.61 -3.04
C ILE A 21 -4.30 -2.10 -4.47
N TYR A 22 -5.30 -1.75 -5.28
CA TYR A 22 -5.47 -2.25 -6.64
C TYR A 22 -5.12 -1.18 -7.67
N SER A 23 -4.56 -1.62 -8.79
CA SER A 23 -4.45 -0.84 -10.01
C SER A 23 -5.82 -0.60 -10.67
N PRO A 24 -5.93 0.31 -11.65
CA PRO A 24 -7.14 0.45 -12.49
C PRO A 24 -7.57 -0.85 -13.21
N SER A 25 -6.63 -1.76 -13.46
CA SER A 25 -6.85 -3.09 -14.03
C SER A 25 -7.18 -4.17 -13.00
N ALA A 26 -7.51 -3.77 -11.76
CA ALA A 26 -7.86 -4.66 -10.64
C ALA A 26 -6.74 -5.64 -10.22
N GLN A 27 -5.47 -5.30 -10.51
CA GLN A 27 -4.31 -6.06 -10.05
C GLN A 27 -3.85 -5.51 -8.69
N VAL A 28 -3.49 -6.39 -7.76
CA VAL A 28 -2.91 -5.95 -6.48
C VAL A 28 -1.50 -5.42 -6.73
N VAL A 29 -1.29 -4.15 -6.42
CA VAL A 29 0.00 -3.46 -6.66
C VAL A 29 0.70 -3.05 -5.37
N GLY A 30 0.00 -3.11 -4.25
CA GLY A 30 0.56 -2.85 -2.93
C GLY A 30 -0.46 -3.07 -1.83
N PHE A 31 -0.04 -2.76 -0.62
CA PHE A 31 -0.85 -2.87 0.59
C PHE A 31 -0.76 -1.62 1.44
N GLY A 32 -1.88 -1.28 2.07
CA GLY A 32 -1.98 -0.43 3.24
C GLY A 32 -2.11 -1.27 4.50
N GLY A 33 -1.53 -0.84 5.61
CA GLY A 33 -1.55 -1.55 6.89
C GLY A 33 -1.95 -0.62 8.03
N ARG A 34 -3.06 -0.94 8.71
CA ARG A 34 -3.53 -0.22 9.91
C ARG A 34 -3.09 -0.96 11.16
N THR A 35 -2.41 -0.28 12.08
CA THR A 35 -2.08 -0.89 13.38
C THR A 35 -3.26 -0.76 14.35
N LEU A 36 -3.38 -1.73 15.26
CA LEU A 36 -4.27 -1.66 16.42
C LEU A 36 -3.57 -1.09 17.67
N LYS A 37 -2.25 -0.85 17.61
CA LYS A 37 -1.45 -0.33 18.72
C LYS A 37 -1.38 1.19 18.66
N GLU A 38 -1.43 1.86 19.81
CA GLU A 38 -1.45 3.32 19.90
C GLU A 38 -0.11 3.99 19.60
N LYS A 39 1.02 3.33 19.89
CA LYS A 39 2.36 3.92 19.82
C LYS A 39 3.04 3.81 18.44
N ALA A 40 2.35 3.31 17.42
CA ALA A 40 2.89 3.15 16.07
C ALA A 40 2.09 3.97 15.06
N ALA A 41 2.69 4.29 13.90
CA ALA A 41 2.00 5.01 12.83
C ALA A 41 0.68 4.31 12.48
N LYS A 42 -0.45 5.05 12.58
CA LYS A 42 -1.81 4.50 12.45
C LYS A 42 -2.01 3.76 11.14
N TYR A 43 -1.54 4.34 10.03
CA TYR A 43 -1.54 3.74 8.70
C TYR A 43 -0.14 3.79 8.10
N ILE A 44 0.23 2.73 7.41
CA ILE A 44 1.40 2.69 6.54
C ILE A 44 0.98 2.16 5.18
N ASN A 45 1.58 2.69 4.12
CA ASN A 45 1.41 2.16 2.77
C ASN A 45 2.69 1.48 2.31
N SER A 46 2.57 0.69 1.25
CA SER A 46 3.71 0.20 0.49
C SER A 46 4.59 1.37 0.04
N PRO A 47 5.91 1.17 -0.04
CA PRO A 47 6.82 2.19 -0.57
C PRO A 47 6.56 2.41 -2.06
N GLN A 48 6.99 3.57 -2.57
CA GLN A 48 6.96 3.83 -4.01
C GLN A 48 7.74 2.73 -4.74
N SER A 49 7.15 2.18 -5.80
CA SER A 49 7.79 1.16 -6.64
C SER A 49 7.30 1.26 -8.08
N LYS A 50 7.85 0.44 -8.98
CA LYS A 50 7.38 0.36 -10.37
C LYS A 50 5.91 -0.06 -10.49
N LEU A 51 5.40 -0.80 -9.50
CA LEU A 51 4.01 -1.27 -9.47
C LEU A 51 3.12 -0.33 -8.64
N PHE A 52 3.68 0.32 -7.62
CA PHE A 52 2.95 1.14 -6.66
C PHE A 52 3.37 2.60 -6.73
N ASP A 53 2.53 3.42 -7.36
CA ASP A 53 2.69 4.86 -7.43
C ASP A 53 1.58 5.58 -6.67
N LYS A 54 1.92 6.17 -5.53
CA LYS A 54 0.95 6.86 -4.65
C LYS A 54 0.33 8.10 -5.29
N SER A 55 1.00 8.71 -6.26
CA SER A 55 0.53 9.95 -6.89
C SER A 55 -0.55 9.70 -7.94
N SER A 56 -0.54 8.52 -8.57
CA SER A 56 -1.45 8.15 -9.64
C SER A 56 -2.52 7.14 -9.24
N LEU A 57 -2.34 6.41 -8.14
CA LEU A 57 -3.30 5.42 -7.67
C LEU A 57 -4.42 6.05 -6.81
N LEU A 58 -5.66 5.86 -7.26
CA LEU A 58 -6.86 6.17 -6.47
C LEU A 58 -7.44 4.89 -5.87
N TYR A 59 -7.52 4.84 -4.54
CA TYR A 59 -8.07 3.69 -3.83
C TYR A 59 -9.54 3.44 -4.23
N GLY A 60 -9.88 2.18 -4.50
CA GLY A 60 -11.24 1.78 -4.91
C GLY A 60 -11.63 2.14 -6.36
N TYR A 61 -10.75 2.79 -7.12
CA TYR A 61 -11.08 3.23 -8.49
C TYR A 61 -11.50 2.08 -9.41
N HIS A 62 -10.83 0.94 -9.34
CA HIS A 62 -11.18 -0.26 -10.12
C HIS A 62 -12.62 -0.74 -9.91
N LEU A 63 -13.22 -0.49 -8.74
CA LEU A 63 -14.63 -0.80 -8.44
C LEU A 63 -15.55 0.32 -8.94
N ALA A 64 -15.12 1.57 -8.77
CA ALA A 64 -15.93 2.74 -9.07
C ALA A 64 -15.98 3.10 -10.57
N LYS A 65 -14.98 2.70 -11.37
CA LYS A 65 -14.82 3.15 -12.76
C LYS A 65 -16.06 2.92 -13.62
N GLU A 66 -16.70 1.76 -13.48
CA GLU A 66 -17.89 1.39 -14.26
C GLU A 66 -19.10 2.23 -13.86
N HIS A 67 -19.24 2.51 -12.56
CA HIS A 67 -20.33 3.32 -12.04
C HIS A 67 -20.18 4.78 -12.47
N ILE A 68 -18.96 5.33 -12.39
CA ILE A 68 -18.64 6.69 -12.83
C ILE A 68 -18.88 6.85 -14.33
N TYR A 69 -18.49 5.87 -15.15
CA TYR A 69 -18.70 5.91 -16.60
C TYR A 69 -20.19 5.93 -16.98
N LYS A 70 -21.03 5.16 -16.28
CA LYS A 70 -22.48 5.07 -16.53
C LYS A 70 -23.28 6.29 -16.07
N GLN A 71 -22.74 7.11 -15.18
CA GLN A 71 -23.39 8.34 -14.70
C GLN A 71 -23.07 9.58 -15.54
N LYS A 72 -22.24 9.42 -16.58
CA LYS A 72 -22.00 10.42 -17.61
C LYS A 72 -23.00 10.27 -18.75
#